data_AF-A0AAQ3JMP8-F1
#
_entry.id   AF-A0AAQ3JMP8-F1
#
_cell.length_a   1.000
_cell.length_b   1.000
_cell.length_c   1.000
_cell.angle_alpha   90.00
_cell.angle_beta   90.00
_cell.angle_gamma   90.00
#
_symmetry.space_group_name_H-M   'P 1'
#
loop_
_entity.id
_entity.type
_entity.pdbx_description
1 polymer ?
#
loop_
_entity_poly.entity_id
_entity_poly.type
_entity_poly.pdbx_seq_one_letter_code
_entity_poly.pdbx_strand_id
1 'polypeptide(L)'
;MFGLNSVKHLNRIASDHIPILFLAENKRFIGEKKKRFVFEHYWMDYEELEEVIKNNWQSNIFSSSRMEELSLNLTEIENKVSAWAKKNVCNLEKELKIAKDELDVLEKLDENDNCD
;
A
#
# COMPACT_ATOMS: atom_id res chain seq x y z
N MET A 1 10.84 34.72 5.02
CA MET A 1 9.37 34.64 5.08
C MET A 1 9.00 33.16 4.91
N PHE A 2 8.78 32.46 6.02
CA PHE A 2 8.50 31.02 6.06
C PHE A 2 7.01 30.76 5.77
N GLY A 3 6.61 30.94 4.52
CA GLY A 3 5.23 30.74 4.10
C GLY A 3 4.89 29.25 4.06
N LEU A 4 4.02 28.82 4.98
CA LEU A 4 3.37 27.50 5.04
C LEU A 4 4.21 26.34 5.61
N ASN A 5 4.83 26.55 6.78
CA ASN A 5 5.37 25.43 7.56
C ASN A 5 4.26 24.81 8.41
N SER A 6 4.11 23.48 8.37
CA SER A 6 3.16 22.73 9.21
C SER A 6 3.88 21.58 9.91
N VAL A 7 3.56 21.40 11.19
CA VAL A 7 4.02 20.29 12.03
C VAL A 7 2.83 19.36 12.24
N LYS A 8 3.01 18.06 11.96
CA LYS A 8 2.04 17.02 12.29
C LYS A 8 2.73 15.91 13.10
N HIS A 9 2.18 15.59 14.25
CA HIS A 9 2.56 14.39 15.01
C HIS A 9 1.94 13.15 14.35
N LEU A 10 2.74 12.12 14.13
CA LEU A 10 2.29 10.82 13.60
C LEU A 10 2.05 9.84 14.76
N ASN A 11 1.23 8.83 14.51
CA ASN A 11 0.85 7.83 15.51
C ASN A 11 2.02 6.92 15.93
N ARG A 12 1.95 6.40 17.16
CA ARG A 12 2.98 5.55 17.77
C ARG A 12 2.82 4.08 17.35
N ILE A 13 2.89 3.79 16.05
CA ILE A 13 2.59 2.43 15.54
C ILE A 13 3.57 1.36 16.05
N ALA A 14 4.85 1.70 16.18
CA ALA A 14 5.90 0.72 16.51
C ALA A 14 7.03 1.27 17.40
N SER A 15 6.87 2.49 17.93
CA SER A 15 7.82 3.13 18.83
C SER A 15 7.07 3.90 19.90
N ASP A 16 7.64 3.93 21.08
CA ASP A 16 7.32 4.80 22.20
C ASP A 16 7.60 6.29 21.94
N HIS A 17 8.12 6.65 20.77
CA HIS A 17 8.31 8.03 20.34
C HIS A 17 7.28 8.45 19.29
N ILE A 18 6.77 9.69 19.39
CA ILE A 18 5.84 10.32 18.43
C ILE A 18 6.67 10.92 17.28
N PRO A 19 6.64 10.35 16.06
CA PRO A 19 7.39 10.92 14.95
C PRO A 19 6.78 12.28 14.56
N ILE A 20 7.65 13.29 14.36
CA ILE A 20 7.24 14.64 13.98
C ILE A 20 7.42 14.81 12.47
N LEU A 21 6.32 14.98 11.74
CA LEU A 21 6.33 15.35 10.33
C LEU A 21 6.38 16.87 10.19
N PHE A 22 7.52 17.39 9.74
CA PHE A 22 7.70 18.80 9.43
C PHE A 22 7.64 19.03 7.91
N LEU A 23 6.65 19.80 7.46
CA LEU A 23 6.48 20.17 6.06
C LEU A 23 7.03 21.59 5.86
N ALA A 24 8.14 21.71 5.13
CA ALA A 24 8.88 22.95 4.94
C ALA A 24 8.64 23.66 3.59
N GLU A 25 7.90 23.06 2.65
CA GLU A 25 7.71 23.62 1.30
C GLU A 25 6.28 23.54 0.80
N ASN A 26 5.91 24.56 0.02
CA ASN A 26 4.69 24.65 -0.76
C ASN A 26 4.60 23.42 -1.67
N LYS A 27 3.58 22.57 -1.47
CA LYS A 27 3.34 21.32 -2.20
C LYS A 27 3.50 21.56 -3.71
N ARG A 28 4.71 21.38 -4.25
CA ARG A 28 4.87 21.15 -5.68
C ARG A 28 4.10 19.86 -5.89
N PHE A 29 2.99 19.95 -6.63
CA PHE A 29 2.25 18.80 -7.11
C PHE A 29 3.26 17.92 -7.88
N ILE A 30 3.94 17.05 -7.16
CA ILE A 30 4.54 15.85 -7.73
C ILE A 30 3.30 15.12 -8.21
N GLY A 31 3.02 15.20 -9.51
CA GLY A 31 1.85 14.58 -10.12
C GLY A 31 1.72 13.14 -9.64
N GLU A 32 0.50 12.62 -9.62
CA GLU A 32 0.21 11.27 -9.16
C GLU A 32 1.23 10.29 -9.75
N LYS A 33 2.18 9.85 -8.91
CA LYS A 33 3.16 8.85 -9.36
C LYS A 33 2.35 7.63 -9.73
N LYS A 34 2.47 7.18 -10.98
CA LYS A 34 1.83 5.94 -11.44
C LYS A 34 2.18 4.85 -10.42
N LYS A 35 1.16 4.30 -9.74
CA LYS A 35 1.34 3.28 -8.71
C LYS A 35 2.03 2.10 -9.39
N ARG A 36 3.28 1.83 -9.00
CA ARG A 36 4.01 0.65 -9.46
C ARG A 36 3.36 -0.57 -8.83
N PHE A 37 3.44 -1.71 -9.50
CA PHE A 37 3.13 -2.97 -8.88
C PHE A 37 4.07 -3.22 -7.70
N VAL A 38 3.47 -3.63 -6.59
CA VAL A 38 4.14 -4.05 -5.38
C VAL A 38 3.51 -5.37 -5.01
N PHE A 39 4.36 -6.38 -4.80
CA PHE A 39 3.91 -7.67 -4.30
C PHE A 39 4.04 -7.67 -2.78
N GLU A 40 3.00 -8.07 -2.06
CA GLU A 40 3.01 -8.15 -0.61
C GLU A 40 3.08 -9.61 -0.15
N HIS A 41 3.95 -9.89 0.83
CA HIS A 41 4.26 -11.25 1.24
C HIS A 41 3.02 -12.03 1.70
N TYR A 42 2.13 -11.39 2.46
CA TYR A 42 0.91 -12.02 2.98
C TYR A 42 -0.09 -12.43 1.89
N TRP A 43 0.08 -11.96 0.64
CA TRP A 43 -0.74 -12.48 -0.46
C TRP A 43 -0.50 -13.97 -0.69
N MET A 44 0.67 -14.49 -0.29
CA MET A 44 0.97 -15.93 -0.37
C MET A 44 0.16 -16.78 0.61
N ASP A 45 -0.47 -16.19 1.62
CA ASP A 45 -1.35 -16.92 2.55
C ASP A 45 -2.69 -17.30 1.89
N TYR A 46 -2.98 -16.76 0.71
CA TYR A 46 -4.17 -17.07 -0.08
C TYR A 46 -3.84 -18.10 -1.16
N GLU A 47 -4.38 -19.32 -1.02
CA GLU A 47 -4.21 -20.40 -2.00
C GLU A 47 -4.63 -19.99 -3.43
N GLU A 48 -5.65 -19.14 -3.55
CA GLU A 48 -6.15 -18.60 -4.82
C GLU A 48 -5.06 -17.86 -5.62
N LEU A 49 -4.09 -17.21 -4.96
CA LEU A 49 -3.03 -16.48 -5.64
C LEU A 49 -2.18 -17.43 -6.48
N GLU A 50 -1.84 -18.60 -5.92
CA GLU A 50 -1.02 -19.59 -6.61
C GLU A 50 -1.72 -20.10 -7.87
N GLU A 51 -3.04 -20.34 -7.79
CA GLU A 51 -3.85 -20.72 -8.95
C GLU A 51 -3.86 -19.63 -10.03
N VAL A 52 -4.03 -18.35 -9.65
CA VAL A 52 -4.00 -17.22 -10.60
C VAL A 52 -2.67 -17.17 -11.35
N ILE A 53 -1.54 -17.34 -10.65
CA ILE A 53 -0.21 -17.32 -11.26
C ILE A 53 -0.01 -18.55 -12.16
N LYS A 54 -0.35 -19.76 -11.70
CA LYS A 54 -0.20 -21.01 -12.49
C LYS A 54 -1.03 -20.97 -13.76
N ASN A 55 -2.29 -20.57 -13.66
CA ASN A 55 -3.20 -20.47 -14.80
C ASN A 55 -2.69 -19.47 -15.84
N ASN A 56 -2.09 -18.34 -15.40
CA ASN A 56 -1.46 -17.41 -16.33
C ASN A 56 -0.18 -17.99 -16.94
N TRP A 57 0.65 -18.64 -16.13
CA TRP A 57 1.93 -19.16 -16.58
C TRP A 57 1.77 -20.25 -17.65
N GLN A 58 0.72 -21.06 -17.53
CA GLN A 58 0.36 -22.10 -18.49
C GLN A 58 -0.42 -21.58 -19.70
N SER A 59 -0.81 -20.31 -19.71
CA SER A 59 -1.51 -19.73 -20.85
C SER A 59 -0.55 -19.54 -22.02
N ASN A 60 -0.98 -19.92 -23.22
CA ASN A 60 -0.15 -19.80 -24.41
C ASN A 60 -0.21 -18.36 -24.92
N ILE A 61 0.94 -17.67 -24.91
CA ILE A 61 1.05 -16.31 -25.43
C ILE A 61 1.73 -16.37 -26.80
N PHE A 62 1.00 -15.94 -27.83
CA PHE A 62 1.60 -15.79 -29.17
C PHE A 62 2.62 -14.65 -29.13
N SER A 63 3.88 -14.98 -29.41
CA SER A 63 4.99 -14.03 -29.45
C SER A 63 6.00 -14.41 -30.53
N SER A 64 6.81 -13.44 -30.95
CA SER A 64 7.81 -13.65 -32.01
C SER A 64 9.13 -14.20 -31.44
N SER A 65 9.34 -14.09 -30.12
CA SER A 65 10.53 -14.59 -29.43
C SER A 65 10.21 -15.05 -28.00
N ARG A 66 11.02 -15.96 -27.47
CA ARG A 66 10.89 -16.44 -26.07
C ARG A 66 11.05 -15.33 -25.03
N MET A 67 11.86 -14.31 -25.32
CA MET A 67 12.06 -13.18 -24.42
C MET A 67 10.80 -12.31 -24.35
N GLU A 68 10.17 -12.09 -25.51
CA GLU A 68 8.89 -11.38 -25.62
C GLU A 68 7.79 -12.17 -24.91
N GLU A 69 7.71 -13.49 -25.12
CA GLU A 69 6.80 -14.41 -24.42
C GLU A 69 6.87 -14.22 -22.90
N LEU A 70 8.09 -14.27 -22.34
CA LEU A 70 8.32 -14.11 -20.91
C LEU A 70 7.88 -12.72 -20.43
N SER A 71 8.25 -11.66 -21.15
CA SER A 71 7.92 -10.28 -20.77
C SER A 71 6.40 -10.03 -20.75
N LEU A 72 5.68 -10.58 -21.73
CA LEU A 72 4.22 -10.49 -21.81
C LEU A 72 3.57 -11.29 -20.70
N ASN A 73 4.07 -12.51 -20.43
CA ASN A 73 3.56 -13.36 -19.36
C ASN A 73 3.70 -12.67 -18.00
N LEU A 74 4.88 -12.11 -17.69
CA LEU A 74 5.10 -11.37 -16.45
C LEU A 74 4.20 -10.14 -16.32
N THR A 75 4.00 -9.40 -17.41
CA THR A 75 3.11 -8.24 -17.43
C THR A 75 1.65 -8.65 -17.21
N GLU A 76 1.22 -9.79 -17.76
CA GLU A 76 -0.13 -10.30 -17.58
C GLU A 76 -0.35 -10.81 -16.15
N ILE A 77 0.65 -11.49 -15.56
CA ILE A 77 0.65 -11.88 -14.14
C ILE A 77 0.53 -10.63 -13.26
N GLU A 78 1.34 -9.61 -13.50
CA GLU A 78 1.30 -8.33 -12.76
C GLU A 78 -0.13 -7.76 -12.74
N ASN A 79 -0.78 -7.73 -13.90
CA ASN A 79 -2.14 -7.21 -14.04
C ASN A 79 -3.18 -8.09 -13.33
N LYS A 80 -3.11 -9.42 -13.51
CA LYS A 80 -4.07 -10.36 -12.90
C LYS A 80 -3.93 -10.40 -11.39
N VAL A 81 -2.71 -10.47 -10.87
CA VAL A 81 -2.44 -10.41 -9.42
C VAL A 81 -2.88 -9.07 -8.85
N SER A 82 -2.61 -7.94 -9.53
CA SER A 82 -3.11 -6.63 -9.09
C SER A 82 -4.63 -6.55 -9.02
N ALA A 83 -5.33 -7.14 -10.00
CA ALA A 83 -6.79 -7.18 -10.01
C ALA A 83 -7.34 -8.11 -8.92
N TRP A 84 -6.74 -9.29 -8.75
CA TRP A 84 -7.07 -10.24 -7.69
C TRP A 84 -6.87 -9.62 -6.30
N ALA A 85 -5.74 -8.96 -6.04
CA ALA A 85 -5.43 -8.32 -4.77
C ALA A 85 -6.46 -7.21 -4.47
N LYS A 86 -6.79 -6.36 -5.45
CA LYS A 86 -7.84 -5.35 -5.27
C LYS A 86 -9.22 -5.95 -4.92
N LYS A 87 -9.52 -7.16 -5.37
CA LYS A 87 -10.80 -7.81 -5.10
C LYS A 87 -10.80 -8.48 -3.73
N ASN A 88 -9.75 -9.24 -3.42
CA ASN A 88 -9.73 -10.15 -2.26
C ASN A 88 -9.07 -9.53 -1.02
N VAL A 89 -8.21 -8.53 -1.20
CA VAL A 89 -7.37 -7.96 -0.14
C VAL A 89 -7.80 -6.53 0.25
N CYS A 90 -8.73 -5.92 -0.49
CA CYS A 90 -9.27 -4.59 -0.19
C CYS A 90 -9.90 -4.48 1.21
N ASN A 91 -10.40 -5.58 1.77
CA ASN A 91 -10.95 -5.58 3.12
C ASN A 91 -9.86 -5.45 4.19
N LEU A 92 -8.70 -6.08 4.01
CA LEU A 92 -7.55 -5.94 4.93
C LEU A 92 -7.04 -4.50 4.98
N GLU A 93 -6.94 -3.81 3.83
CA GLU A 93 -6.54 -2.40 3.82
C GLU A 93 -7.53 -1.51 4.59
N LYS A 94 -8.84 -1.82 4.49
CA LYS A 94 -9.89 -1.12 5.25
C LYS A 94 -9.81 -1.41 6.73
N GLU A 95 -9.66 -2.67 7.12
CA GLU A 95 -9.52 -3.08 8.52
C GLU A 95 -8.27 -2.48 9.16
N LEU A 96 -7.15 -2.49 8.44
CA LEU A 96 -5.91 -1.83 8.90
C LEU A 96 -6.10 -0.33 9.08
N LYS A 97 -6.89 0.31 8.21
CA LYS A 97 -7.22 1.73 8.35
C LYS A 97 -8.11 1.97 9.56
N ILE A 98 -9.15 1.18 9.76
CA ILE A 98 -10.04 1.28 10.92
C ILE A 98 -9.24 1.14 12.21
N ALA A 99 -8.40 0.11 12.33
CA ALA A 99 -7.55 -0.10 13.49
C ALA A 99 -6.61 1.09 13.77
N LYS A 100 -6.07 1.73 12.72
CA LYS A 100 -5.24 2.94 12.85
C LYS A 100 -6.03 4.15 13.29
N ASP A 101 -7.25 4.32 12.75
CA ASP A 101 -8.13 5.43 13.10
C ASP A 101 -8.62 5.30 14.56
N GLU A 102 -8.91 4.07 15.03
CA GLU A 102 -9.24 3.77 16.43
C GLU A 102 -8.08 4.10 17.37
N LEU A 103 -6.85 3.71 17.02
CA LEU A 103 -5.66 4.09 17.78
C LEU A 103 -5.48 5.61 17.89
N ASP A 104 -5.69 6.35 16.79
CA ASP A 104 -5.59 7.82 16.77
C ASP A 104 -6.67 8.50 17.65
N VAL A 105 -7.85 7.88 17.79
CA VAL A 105 -8.88 8.36 18.72
C VAL A 105 -8.46 8.10 20.17
N LEU A 106 -7.97 6.90 20.48
CA LEU A 106 -7.55 6.53 21.82
C LEU A 106 -6.34 7.36 22.29
N GLU A 107 -5.34 7.59 21.43
CA GLU A 107 -4.19 8.45 21.74
C GLU A 107 -4.63 9.87 22.12
N LYS A 108 -5.60 10.44 21.40
CA LYS A 108 -6.13 11.78 21.72
C LYS A 108 -6.91 11.81 23.03
N LEU A 109 -7.59 10.74 23.40
CA LEU A 109 -8.30 10.69 24.70
C LEU A 109 -7.30 10.67 25.86
N ASP A 110 -6.24 9.86 25.75
CA ASP A 110 -5.17 9.79 26.76
C ASP A 110 -4.40 11.12 26.91
N GLU A 111 -4.17 11.84 25.82
CA GLU A 111 -3.58 13.20 25.87
C GLU A 111 -4.47 14.22 26.59
N ASN A 112 -5.81 14.08 26.50
CA ASN A 112 -6.75 15.00 27.12
C ASN A 112 -6.98 14.67 28.61
N ASP A 113 -6.97 13.39 29.00
CA ASP A 113 -7.13 12.96 30.40
C ASP A 113 -5.88 13.27 31.26
N ASN A 114 -4.71 13.47 30.64
CA ASN A 114 -3.48 13.94 31.33
C ASN A 114 -3.44 15.46 31.58
N CYS A 115 -4.52 16.20 31.30
CA CYS A 115 -4.63 17.64 31.54
C CYS A 115 -5.45 18.05 32.78
N ASP A 116 -5.94 17.10 33.60
CA ASP A 116 -6.55 17.34 34.92
C ASP A 116 -5.61 16.98 36.09
#